data_AF-A0A0P9D3D3-F1
#
_entry.id   AF-A0A0P9D3D3-F1
#
_cell.length_a   1.000
_cell.length_b   1.000
_cell.length_c   1.000
_cell.angle_alpha   90.00
_cell.angle_beta   90.00
_cell.angle_gamma   90.00
#
_symmetry.space_group_name_H-M   'P 1'
#
loop_
_entity.id
_entity.type
_entity.pdbx_description
1 polymer ?
#
loop_
_entity_poly.entity_id
_entity_poly.type
_entity_poly.pdbx_seq_one_letter_code
_entity_poly.pdbx_strand_id
1 'polypeptide(L)'
;MVDDEYVKQLEEVIGKMLSPLKDIPLKIVIKSLSGYDILDFDITDPKDKKLLDCLIQALKNAMQSINNNGIHTARPNEAGNAIEPYVKEELTNLGCNAHTPNTLSGKEKSSGYPDIVFTDKEGGINYLECKTFNQKTINSSLRTFYLSPSNDFKITSNAHHFLASFEMEERQSVFYVKGFKLLTLEKLKVD
;
A
#
# COMPACT_ATOMS: atom_id res chain seq x y z
N MET A 1 18.67 -35.14 27.71
CA MET A 1 19.58 -34.71 26.63
C MET A 1 18.71 -34.07 25.59
N VAL A 2 19.02 -32.84 25.17
CA VAL A 2 18.30 -32.24 24.04
C VAL A 2 18.67 -33.09 22.82
N ASP A 3 17.66 -33.53 22.08
CA ASP A 3 17.85 -34.37 20.90
C ASP A 3 18.65 -33.57 19.85
N ASP A 4 19.82 -34.07 19.46
CA ASP A 4 20.71 -33.40 18.49
C ASP A 4 19.99 -33.14 17.16
N GLU A 5 19.00 -33.99 16.83
CA GLU A 5 18.16 -33.82 15.65
C GLU A 5 17.20 -32.62 15.79
N TYR A 6 16.67 -32.39 17.01
CA TYR A 6 15.83 -31.23 17.32
C TYR A 6 16.62 -29.92 17.26
N VAL A 7 17.84 -29.90 17.79
CA VAL A 7 18.73 -28.72 17.72
C VAL A 7 19.04 -28.39 16.26
N LYS A 8 19.39 -29.41 15.46
CA LYS A 8 19.71 -29.24 14.04
C LYS A 8 18.52 -28.72 13.22
N GLN A 9 17.31 -29.22 13.49
CA GLN A 9 16.10 -28.70 12.84
C GLN A 9 15.85 -27.23 13.17
N LEU A 10 16.08 -26.81 14.42
CA LEU A 10 15.94 -25.41 14.82
C LEU A 10 17.01 -24.53 14.16
N GLU A 11 18.27 -24.98 14.10
CA GLU A 11 19.35 -24.26 13.43
C GLU A 11 19.07 -24.09 11.92
N GLU A 12 18.51 -25.10 11.25
CA GLU A 12 18.11 -25.01 9.85
C GLU A 12 16.94 -24.03 9.63
N VAL A 13 15.97 -23.99 10.54
CA VAL A 13 14.86 -23.03 10.50
C VAL A 13 15.36 -21.60 10.75
N ILE A 14 16.24 -21.40 11.73
CA ILE A 14 16.86 -20.10 12.03
C ILE A 14 17.75 -19.65 10.86
N GLY A 15 18.50 -20.56 10.24
CA GLY A 15 19.29 -20.29 9.04
C GLY A 15 18.43 -19.80 7.88
N LYS A 16 17.21 -20.35 7.71
CA LYS A 16 16.23 -19.87 6.72
C LYS A 16 15.69 -18.48 7.03
N MET A 17 15.67 -18.04 8.30
CA MET A 17 15.28 -16.67 8.67
C MET A 17 16.30 -15.61 8.24
N LEU A 18 17.54 -16.00 7.92
CA LEU A 18 18.58 -15.09 7.42
C LEU A 18 18.43 -14.79 5.92
N SER A 19 17.59 -15.56 5.20
CA SER A 19 17.27 -15.30 3.80
C SER A 19 16.03 -14.40 3.71
N PRO A 20 15.99 -13.42 2.79
CA PRO A 20 14.77 -12.66 2.55
C PRO A 20 13.60 -13.59 2.24
N LEU A 21 12.44 -13.34 2.85
CA LEU A 21 11.21 -14.08 2.55
C LEU A 21 10.75 -13.69 1.14
N LYS A 22 11.00 -14.56 0.16
CA LYS A 22 10.59 -14.38 -1.24
C LYS A 22 9.44 -15.31 -1.60
N ASP A 23 8.64 -14.91 -2.58
CA ASP A 23 7.56 -15.70 -3.19
C ASP A 23 6.42 -16.12 -2.24
N ILE A 24 6.29 -15.47 -1.09
CA ILE A 24 5.21 -15.73 -0.13
C ILE A 24 4.01 -14.85 -0.47
N PRO A 25 2.79 -15.40 -0.58
CA PRO A 25 1.59 -14.59 -0.80
C PRO A 25 1.42 -13.55 0.31
N LEU A 26 1.24 -12.28 -0.07
CA LEU A 26 1.07 -11.17 0.86
C LEU A 26 -0.09 -11.41 1.83
N LYS A 27 -1.20 -11.98 1.33
CA LYS A 27 -2.37 -12.35 2.15
C LYS A 27 -2.01 -13.26 3.33
N ILE A 28 -1.08 -14.20 3.15
CA ILE A 28 -0.58 -15.06 4.23
C ILE A 28 0.27 -14.26 5.21
N VAL A 29 1.18 -13.42 4.70
CA VAL A 29 2.05 -12.61 5.56
C VAL A 29 1.23 -11.63 6.42
N ILE A 30 0.26 -10.93 5.82
CA ILE A 30 -0.64 -10.04 6.56
C ILE A 30 -1.43 -10.81 7.61
N LYS A 31 -2.04 -11.93 7.24
CA LYS A 31 -2.81 -12.75 8.19
C LYS A 31 -1.96 -13.22 9.38
N SER A 32 -0.73 -13.66 9.12
CA SER A 32 0.19 -14.11 10.17
C SER A 32 0.64 -12.99 11.09
N LEU A 33 0.82 -11.77 10.58
CA LEU A 33 1.37 -10.66 11.35
C LEU A 33 0.32 -9.78 12.04
N SER A 34 -0.86 -9.60 11.44
CA SER A 34 -1.93 -8.74 11.98
C SER A 34 -3.14 -9.51 12.50
N GLY A 35 -3.31 -10.78 12.10
CA GLY A 35 -4.52 -11.56 12.38
C GLY A 35 -5.69 -11.30 11.42
N TYR A 36 -5.56 -10.34 10.49
CA TYR A 36 -6.61 -9.94 9.55
C TYR A 36 -6.34 -10.41 8.12
N ASP A 37 -7.41 -10.63 7.36
CA ASP A 37 -7.38 -11.13 5.99
C ASP A 37 -7.44 -10.00 4.96
N ILE A 38 -6.67 -10.16 3.87
CA ILE A 38 -6.90 -9.43 2.63
C ILE A 38 -8.09 -10.09 1.91
N LEU A 39 -9.18 -9.36 1.75
CA LEU A 39 -10.37 -9.83 1.04
C LEU A 39 -10.11 -9.87 -0.47
N ASP A 40 -10.77 -10.82 -1.15
CA ASP A 40 -10.66 -10.94 -2.60
C ASP A 40 -11.58 -9.94 -3.27
N PHE A 41 -11.07 -9.21 -4.25
CA PHE A 41 -11.84 -8.25 -5.04
C PHE A 41 -12.53 -8.94 -6.21
N ASP A 42 -13.85 -8.77 -6.33
CA ASP A 42 -14.69 -9.33 -7.38
C ASP A 42 -15.31 -8.21 -8.24
N ILE A 43 -14.79 -8.04 -9.46
CA ILE A 43 -15.31 -7.03 -10.40
C ILE A 43 -16.76 -7.27 -10.83
N THR A 44 -17.31 -8.46 -10.57
CA THR A 44 -18.71 -8.79 -10.83
C THR A 44 -19.63 -8.44 -9.66
N ASP A 45 -19.09 -8.21 -8.45
CA ASP A 45 -19.86 -7.70 -7.32
C ASP A 45 -20.18 -6.20 -7.53
N PRO A 46 -21.46 -5.79 -7.49
CA PRO A 46 -21.85 -4.39 -7.59
C PRO A 46 -21.18 -3.46 -6.57
N LYS A 47 -20.86 -3.93 -5.36
CA LYS A 47 -20.19 -3.14 -4.32
C LYS A 47 -18.73 -2.86 -4.70
N ASP A 48 -18.02 -3.89 -5.12
CA ASP A 48 -16.63 -3.78 -5.56
C ASP A 48 -16.50 -2.92 -6.81
N LYS A 49 -17.47 -3.02 -7.74
CA LYS A 49 -17.54 -2.12 -8.89
C LYS A 49 -17.70 -0.65 -8.47
N LYS A 50 -18.60 -0.35 -7.54
CA LYS A 50 -18.76 1.02 -7.00
C LYS A 50 -17.51 1.52 -6.30
N LEU A 51 -16.86 0.65 -5.52
CA LEU A 51 -15.60 0.94 -4.84
C LEU A 51 -14.49 1.29 -5.85
N LEU A 52 -14.37 0.50 -6.93
CA LEU A 52 -13.42 0.74 -8.01
C LEU A 52 -13.70 2.06 -8.73
N ASP A 53 -14.95 2.35 -9.06
CA ASP A 53 -15.33 3.62 -9.70
C ASP A 53 -14.97 4.82 -8.80
N CYS A 54 -15.19 4.71 -7.49
CA CYS A 54 -14.82 5.73 -6.51
C CYS A 54 -13.30 5.93 -6.47
N LEU A 55 -12.53 4.84 -6.36
CA LEU A 55 -11.06 4.88 -6.36
C LEU A 55 -10.52 5.51 -7.65
N ILE A 56 -11.00 5.08 -8.82
CA ILE A 56 -10.57 5.64 -10.11
C ILE A 56 -10.86 7.14 -10.16
N GLN A 57 -12.03 7.58 -9.71
CA GLN A 57 -12.37 8.99 -9.70
C GLN A 57 -11.50 9.79 -8.74
N ALA A 58 -11.24 9.27 -7.53
CA ALA A 58 -10.36 9.91 -6.54
C ALA A 58 -8.95 10.11 -7.09
N LEU A 59 -8.37 9.07 -7.72
CA LEU A 59 -7.02 9.12 -8.29
C LEU A 59 -6.93 10.08 -9.48
N LYS A 60 -7.99 10.16 -10.32
CA LYS A 60 -8.06 11.15 -11.41
C LYS A 60 -8.10 12.58 -10.88
N ASN A 61 -8.93 12.84 -9.88
CA ASN A 61 -9.00 14.17 -9.27
C ASN A 61 -7.67 14.53 -8.61
N ALA A 62 -7.06 13.60 -7.86
CA ALA A 62 -5.78 13.82 -7.20
C ALA A 62 -4.68 14.15 -8.22
N MET A 63 -4.63 13.41 -9.34
CA MET A 63 -3.73 13.72 -10.46
C MET A 63 -3.97 15.12 -11.03
N GLN A 64 -5.24 15.54 -11.20
CA GLN A 64 -5.57 16.87 -11.70
C GLN A 64 -5.12 17.96 -10.70
N SER A 65 -5.42 17.78 -9.42
CA SER A 65 -5.05 18.68 -8.33
C SER A 65 -3.52 18.83 -8.20
N ILE A 66 -2.79 17.72 -8.31
CA ILE A 66 -1.33 17.73 -8.36
C ILE A 66 -0.85 18.49 -9.61
N ASN A 67 -1.41 18.22 -10.79
CA ASN A 67 -0.94 18.83 -12.04
C ASN A 67 -1.23 20.33 -12.13
N ASN A 68 -2.25 20.83 -11.44
CA ASN A 68 -2.53 22.27 -11.36
C ASN A 68 -1.49 23.03 -10.51
N ASN A 69 -0.92 22.40 -9.48
CA ASN A 69 -0.03 23.07 -8.52
C ASN A 69 1.45 22.68 -8.69
N GLY A 70 1.71 21.47 -9.16
CA GLY A 70 3.01 20.80 -9.10
C GLY A 70 3.38 20.38 -7.67
N ILE A 71 4.17 19.31 -7.55
CA ILE A 71 4.79 18.94 -6.27
C ILE A 71 6.21 19.50 -6.24
N HIS A 72 6.46 20.41 -5.30
CA HIS A 72 7.74 21.11 -5.12
C HIS A 72 8.57 20.42 -4.04
N THR A 73 9.42 19.48 -4.44
CA THR A 73 10.38 18.79 -3.55
C THR A 73 11.70 18.56 -4.26
N ALA A 74 12.79 18.53 -3.52
CA ALA A 74 14.11 18.23 -4.03
C ALA A 74 14.35 16.73 -4.28
N ARG A 75 13.52 15.84 -3.70
CA ARG A 75 13.79 14.39 -3.70
C ARG A 75 12.61 13.59 -4.26
N PRO A 76 12.83 12.69 -5.24
CA PRO A 76 11.75 11.86 -5.80
C PRO A 76 10.96 11.05 -4.77
N ASN A 77 11.60 10.59 -3.70
CA ASN A 77 10.97 9.85 -2.61
C ASN A 77 10.05 10.72 -1.74
N GLU A 78 10.30 12.02 -1.64
CA GLU A 78 9.39 12.96 -0.95
C GLU A 78 8.17 13.29 -1.82
N ALA A 79 8.30 13.20 -3.15
CA ALA A 79 7.16 13.34 -4.04
C ALA A 79 6.11 12.24 -3.82
N GLY A 80 6.52 11.03 -3.42
CA GLY A 80 5.60 9.96 -3.04
C GLY A 80 4.74 10.31 -1.82
N ASN A 81 5.39 10.76 -0.74
CA ASN A 81 4.68 11.19 0.48
C ASN A 81 3.74 12.37 0.22
N ALA A 82 4.11 13.25 -0.72
CA ALA A 82 3.30 14.40 -1.09
C ALA A 82 2.00 14.04 -1.84
N ILE A 83 1.87 12.83 -2.40
CA ILE A 83 0.65 12.39 -3.09
C ILE A 83 -0.44 11.97 -2.10
N GLU A 84 -0.07 11.38 -0.97
CA GLU A 84 -1.03 10.80 -0.01
C GLU A 84 -2.11 11.81 0.45
N PRO A 85 -1.79 13.08 0.78
CA PRO A 85 -2.81 14.06 1.15
C PRO A 85 -3.83 14.31 0.04
N TYR A 86 -3.40 14.43 -1.23
CA TYR A 86 -4.31 14.63 -2.36
C TYR A 86 -5.27 13.45 -2.51
N VAL A 87 -4.78 12.22 -2.39
CA VAL A 87 -5.63 11.03 -2.52
C VAL A 87 -6.64 10.95 -1.37
N LYS A 88 -6.21 11.23 -0.13
CA LYS A 88 -7.13 11.25 1.03
C LYS A 88 -8.20 12.33 0.89
N GLU A 89 -7.82 13.53 0.47
CA GLU A 89 -8.76 14.63 0.27
C GLU A 89 -9.81 14.27 -0.78
N GLU A 90 -9.39 13.72 -1.92
CA GLU A 90 -10.31 13.38 -3.01
C GLU A 90 -11.23 12.20 -2.68
N LEU A 91 -10.72 11.19 -1.96
CA LEU A 91 -11.58 10.14 -1.40
C LEU A 91 -12.64 10.73 -0.46
N THR A 92 -12.24 11.69 0.38
CA THR A 92 -13.14 12.36 1.33
C THR A 92 -14.19 13.21 0.60
N ASN A 93 -13.78 13.97 -0.41
CA ASN A 93 -14.68 14.76 -1.25
C ASN A 93 -15.70 13.90 -2.01
N LEU A 94 -15.31 12.67 -2.38
CA LEU A 94 -16.21 11.71 -3.00
C LEU A 94 -17.13 11.01 -2.00
N GLY A 95 -17.01 11.26 -0.71
CA GLY A 95 -17.89 10.71 0.34
C GLY A 95 -17.38 9.42 0.99
N CYS A 96 -16.12 9.06 0.79
CA CYS A 96 -15.45 8.07 1.63
C CYS A 96 -14.92 8.74 2.90
N ASN A 97 -14.64 7.97 3.95
CA ASN A 97 -13.95 8.49 5.13
C ASN A 97 -12.48 8.03 5.08
N ALA A 98 -11.58 8.85 4.54
CA ALA A 98 -10.18 8.49 4.34
C ALA A 98 -9.24 9.19 5.34
N HIS A 99 -8.35 8.43 5.98
CA HIS A 99 -7.39 8.94 6.96
C HIS A 99 -6.12 8.09 7.00
N THR A 100 -5.10 8.58 7.71
CA THR A 100 -3.90 7.78 7.99
C THR A 100 -4.26 6.68 9.00
N PRO A 101 -3.88 5.41 8.79
CA PRO A 101 -4.30 4.35 9.68
C PRO A 101 -3.68 4.47 11.08
N ASN A 102 -4.47 4.16 12.09
CA ASN A 102 -3.97 3.87 13.42
C ASN A 102 -3.32 2.49 13.45
N THR A 103 -2.35 2.34 14.33
CA THR A 103 -1.78 1.03 14.66
C THR A 103 -2.71 0.21 15.56
N LEU A 104 -2.43 -1.09 15.74
CA LEU A 104 -3.13 -1.97 16.68
C LEU A 104 -3.15 -1.40 18.11
N SER A 105 -2.09 -0.71 18.52
CA SER A 105 -2.03 -0.04 19.82
C SER A 105 -2.79 1.29 19.89
N GLY A 106 -3.43 1.71 18.80
CA GLY A 106 -4.17 2.97 18.70
C GLY A 106 -3.30 4.21 18.48
N LYS A 107 -2.00 4.03 18.25
CA LYS A 107 -1.08 5.16 17.96
C LYS A 107 -1.06 5.46 16.47
N GLU A 108 -1.07 6.73 16.10
CA GLU A 108 -0.78 7.15 14.73
C GLU A 108 0.70 6.93 14.41
N LYS A 109 0.97 6.31 13.25
CA LYS A 109 2.31 6.22 12.67
C LYS A 109 2.25 6.75 11.25
N SER A 110 3.11 7.72 10.92
CA SER A 110 3.23 8.22 9.55
C SER A 110 3.89 7.19 8.62
N SER A 111 4.77 6.34 9.13
CA SER A 111 5.53 5.37 8.33
C SER A 111 4.93 3.95 8.36
N GLY A 112 5.12 3.21 7.27
CA GLY A 112 4.79 1.79 7.16
C GLY A 112 3.44 1.55 6.48
N TYR A 113 3.28 0.34 5.96
CA TYR A 113 2.09 -0.07 5.20
C TYR A 113 0.86 -0.29 6.12
N PRO A 114 -0.35 0.15 5.70
CA PRO A 114 -0.64 0.97 4.52
C PRO A 114 -0.52 2.49 4.79
N ASP A 115 -0.44 3.28 3.72
CA ASP A 115 -0.46 4.74 3.78
C ASP A 115 -1.85 5.30 4.17
N ILE A 116 -2.92 4.73 3.62
CA ILE A 116 -4.31 5.22 3.78
C ILE A 116 -5.23 4.08 4.19
N VAL A 117 -6.13 4.34 5.14
CA VAL A 117 -7.34 3.56 5.40
C VAL A 117 -8.55 4.40 5.03
N PHE A 118 -9.57 3.78 4.43
CA PHE A 118 -10.82 4.48 4.16
C PHE A 118 -12.04 3.58 4.27
N THR A 119 -13.15 4.18 4.69
CA THR A 119 -14.48 3.56 4.64
C THR A 119 -15.21 4.01 3.38
N ASP A 120 -15.65 3.06 2.55
CA ASP A 120 -16.46 3.36 1.37
C ASP A 120 -17.92 3.71 1.73
N LYS A 121 -18.70 4.10 0.72
CA LYS A 121 -20.10 4.52 0.91
C LYS A 121 -21.02 3.39 1.37
N GLU A 122 -20.63 2.15 1.18
CA GLU A 122 -21.37 0.96 1.60
C GLU A 122 -20.93 0.49 3.01
N GLY A 123 -19.98 1.21 3.64
CA GLY A 123 -19.45 0.92 4.97
C GLY A 123 -18.26 -0.05 4.99
N GLY A 124 -17.74 -0.44 3.82
CA GLY A 124 -16.58 -1.33 3.71
C GLY A 124 -15.28 -0.62 4.09
N ILE A 125 -14.44 -1.27 4.91
CA ILE A 125 -13.09 -0.79 5.23
C ILE A 125 -12.13 -1.27 4.14
N ASN A 126 -11.28 -0.37 3.68
CA ASN A 126 -10.32 -0.61 2.60
C ASN A 126 -8.98 0.04 2.94
N TYR A 127 -7.89 -0.59 2.49
CA TYR A 127 -6.53 -0.08 2.65
C TYR A 127 -5.91 0.27 1.30
N LEU A 128 -5.23 1.41 1.23
CA LEU A 128 -4.61 1.90 0.01
C LEU A 128 -3.16 2.32 0.28
N GLU A 129 -2.24 1.76 -0.50
CA GLU A 129 -0.84 2.18 -0.57
C GLU A 129 -0.62 3.09 -1.76
N CYS A 130 0.15 4.16 -1.58
CA CYS A 130 0.57 5.06 -2.65
C CYS A 130 2.05 4.82 -2.98
N LYS A 131 2.36 4.72 -4.28
CA LYS A 131 3.73 4.64 -4.78
C LYS A 131 3.91 5.57 -5.95
N THR A 132 5.14 6.05 -6.13
CA THR A 132 5.56 6.82 -7.30
C THR A 132 6.63 6.06 -8.06
N PHE A 133 6.62 6.19 -9.37
CA PHE A 133 7.68 5.70 -10.23
C PHE A 133 7.94 6.68 -11.37
N ASN A 134 9.12 6.60 -11.97
CA ASN A 134 9.47 7.33 -13.18
C ASN A 134 9.84 6.29 -14.25
N GLN A 135 9.31 6.42 -15.48
CA GLN A 135 9.63 5.49 -16.57
C GLN A 135 11.14 5.37 -16.83
N LYS A 136 11.90 6.46 -16.63
CA LYS A 136 13.37 6.45 -16.80
C LYS A 136 14.07 5.57 -15.76
N THR A 137 13.45 5.30 -14.62
CA THR A 137 14.02 4.51 -13.52
C THR A 137 13.23 3.22 -13.25
N ILE A 138 12.31 2.84 -14.14
CA ILE A 138 11.43 1.68 -13.93
C ILE A 138 12.19 0.35 -13.84
N ASN A 139 13.37 0.27 -14.48
CA ASN A 139 14.27 -0.89 -14.45
C ASN A 139 15.37 -0.77 -13.37
N SER A 140 15.42 0.34 -12.61
CA SER A 140 16.28 0.41 -11.43
C SER A 140 15.66 -0.42 -10.31
N SER A 141 16.47 -1.02 -9.44
CA SER A 141 16.07 -1.97 -8.39
C SER A 141 15.22 -1.39 -7.24
N LEU A 142 14.38 -0.38 -7.51
CA LEU A 142 13.58 0.39 -6.56
C LEU A 142 12.11 0.38 -7.02
N ARG A 143 11.08 0.00 -6.25
CA ARG A 143 10.96 -0.67 -4.94
C ARG A 143 10.01 -1.83 -5.18
N THR A 144 10.42 -3.04 -4.80
CA THR A 144 9.47 -4.12 -4.51
C THR A 144 8.52 -3.66 -3.41
N PHE A 145 7.31 -4.21 -3.38
CA PHE A 145 6.38 -3.93 -2.28
C PHE A 145 7.04 -4.42 -0.98
N TYR A 146 7.60 -3.49 -0.21
CA TYR A 146 8.38 -3.81 0.98
C TYR A 146 7.50 -3.74 2.22
N LEU A 147 7.11 -4.91 2.73
CA LEU A 147 6.44 -5.01 4.01
C LEU A 147 7.49 -5.01 5.12
N SER A 148 7.56 -3.93 5.89
CA SER A 148 8.37 -3.91 7.11
C SER A 148 7.61 -4.61 8.25
N PRO A 149 8.12 -5.73 8.80
CA PRO A 149 7.49 -6.38 9.94
C PRO A 149 7.47 -5.44 11.15
N SER A 150 6.34 -5.37 11.85
CA SER A 150 6.15 -4.57 13.07
C SER A 150 5.29 -5.37 14.05
N ASN A 151 5.56 -5.29 15.36
CA ASN A 151 4.62 -5.87 16.34
C ASN A 151 3.34 -5.03 16.51
N ASP A 152 3.33 -3.84 15.92
CA ASP A 152 2.27 -2.84 16.01
C ASP A 152 1.88 -2.43 14.57
N PHE A 153 1.07 -3.28 13.95
CA PHE A 153 0.62 -3.15 12.55
C PHE A 153 -0.47 -2.10 12.39
N LYS A 154 -0.55 -1.49 11.20
CA LYS A 154 -1.62 -0.55 10.82
C LYS A 154 -2.87 -1.23 10.25
N ILE A 155 -2.82 -2.54 10.07
CA ILE A 155 -3.92 -3.35 9.55
C ILE A 155 -4.70 -3.87 10.75
N THR A 156 -5.95 -3.42 10.87
CA THR A 156 -6.81 -3.60 12.05
C THR A 156 -8.18 -4.18 11.69
N SER A 157 -8.39 -4.60 10.44
CA SER A 157 -9.66 -5.13 9.94
C SER A 157 -9.43 -6.00 8.71
N ASN A 158 -10.34 -6.95 8.48
CA ASN A 158 -10.41 -7.65 7.19
C ASN A 158 -10.92 -6.66 6.14
N ALA A 159 -10.19 -6.50 5.04
CA ALA A 159 -10.44 -5.43 4.09
C ALA A 159 -9.90 -5.78 2.70
N HIS A 160 -10.32 -5.04 1.67
CA HIS A 160 -9.57 -5.01 0.41
C HIS A 160 -8.29 -4.19 0.57
N HIS A 161 -7.26 -4.60 -0.15
CA HIS A 161 -5.97 -3.94 -0.15
C HIS A 161 -5.61 -3.53 -1.58
N PHE A 162 -5.31 -2.25 -1.77
CA PHE A 162 -5.02 -1.67 -3.08
C PHE A 162 -3.64 -1.00 -3.10
N LEU A 163 -3.08 -0.89 -4.30
CA LEU A 163 -1.89 -0.10 -4.61
C LEU A 163 -2.20 0.88 -5.73
N ALA A 164 -2.10 2.16 -5.44
CA ALA A 164 -2.08 3.24 -6.43
C ALA A 164 -0.63 3.61 -6.75
N SER A 165 -0.23 3.40 -8.01
CA SER A 165 1.12 3.69 -8.49
C SER A 165 1.07 4.83 -9.50
N PHE A 166 1.66 5.98 -9.16
CA PHE A 166 1.65 7.20 -9.95
C PHE A 166 2.93 7.33 -10.78
N GLU A 167 2.75 7.55 -12.08
CA GLU A 167 3.85 7.86 -12.98
C GLU A 167 4.20 9.35 -12.85
N MET A 168 5.38 9.63 -12.32
CA MET A 168 5.87 10.98 -12.10
C MET A 168 6.77 11.45 -13.25
N GLU A 169 6.56 12.70 -13.68
CA GLU A 169 7.46 13.42 -14.56
C GLU A 169 7.98 14.67 -13.86
N GLU A 170 9.29 14.83 -13.85
CA GLU A 170 9.94 16.05 -13.37
C GLU A 170 10.12 17.06 -14.51
N ARG A 171 9.67 18.29 -14.31
CA ARG A 171 9.85 19.43 -15.23
C ARG A 171 10.34 20.62 -14.42
N GLN A 172 11.54 21.12 -14.73
CA GLN A 172 12.13 22.28 -14.04
C GLN A 172 12.12 22.14 -12.50
N SER A 173 12.49 20.97 -11.99
CA SER A 173 12.50 20.64 -10.54
C SER A 173 11.13 20.65 -9.85
N VAL A 174 10.05 20.54 -10.63
CA VAL A 174 8.69 20.35 -10.14
C VAL A 174 8.16 19.01 -10.67
N PHE A 175 7.53 18.23 -9.79
CA PHE A 175 6.97 16.92 -10.16
C PHE A 175 5.50 17.03 -10.55
N TYR A 176 5.15 16.35 -11.63
CA TYR A 176 3.81 16.22 -12.19
C TYR A 176 3.45 14.75 -12.38
N VAL A 177 2.16 14.44 -12.48
CA VAL A 177 1.65 13.08 -12.69
C VAL A 177 1.27 12.91 -14.16
N LYS A 178 1.84 11.91 -14.83
CA LYS A 178 1.48 11.51 -16.21
C LYS A 178 0.29 10.56 -16.29
N GLY A 179 0.15 9.71 -15.28
CA GLY A 179 -0.89 8.71 -15.19
C GLY A 179 -0.74 7.90 -13.92
N PHE A 180 -1.62 6.93 -13.72
CA PHE A 180 -1.57 6.02 -12.59
C PHE A 180 -1.99 4.60 -12.98
N LYS A 181 -1.59 3.64 -12.16
CA LYS A 181 -2.09 2.27 -12.16
C LYS A 181 -2.72 1.98 -10.81
N LEU A 182 -3.85 1.31 -10.81
CA LEU A 182 -4.51 0.79 -9.61
C LEU A 182 -4.46 -0.74 -9.66
N LEU A 183 -3.99 -1.35 -8.59
CA LEU A 183 -3.82 -2.79 -8.47
C LEU A 183 -4.48 -3.27 -7.18
N THR A 184 -5.05 -4.45 -7.22
CA THR A 184 -5.49 -5.19 -6.03
C THR A 184 -4.34 -6.05 -5.52
N LEU A 185 -4.24 -6.23 -4.20
CA LEU A 185 -3.07 -6.84 -3.56
C LEU A 185 -3.29 -8.28 -3.06
N GLU A 186 -4.48 -8.85 -3.25
CA GLU A 186 -4.85 -10.19 -2.79
C GLU A 186 -4.02 -11.32 -3.45
N LYS A 187 -3.49 -11.07 -4.65
CA LYS A 187 -2.61 -12.01 -5.40
C LYS A 187 -1.14 -11.63 -5.38
N LEU A 188 -0.76 -10.56 -4.65
CA LEU A 188 0.63 -10.13 -4.59
C LEU A 188 1.48 -11.16 -3.83
N LYS A 189 2.69 -11.43 -4.31
CA LYS A 189 3.72 -12.13 -3.56
C LYS A 189 4.77 -11.15 -3.08
N VAL A 190 5.27 -11.36 -1.86
CA VAL A 190 6.42 -10.62 -1.32
C VAL A 190 7.69 -11.04 -2.08
N ASP A 191 8.54 -10.06 -2.40
CA ASP A 191 9.84 -10.23 -3.06
C ASP A 191 10.99 -10.02 -2.06
#